data_AF-A0A8D3BHC9-F1
#
_entry.id   AF-A0A8D3BHC9-F1
#
_cell.length_a   1.000
_cell.length_b   1.000
_cell.length_c   1.000
_cell.angle_alpha   90.00
_cell.angle_beta   90.00
_cell.angle_gamma   90.00
#
_symmetry.space_group_name_H-M   'P 1'
#
loop_
_entity.id
_entity.type
_entity.pdbx_description
1 polymer ?
#
loop_
_entity_poly.entity_id
_entity_poly.type
_entity_poly.pdbx_seq_one_letter_code
_entity_poly.pdbx_strand_id
1 'polypeptide(L)'
;RGARGARGAVGRRVRCGEERATVRYVGPVPPTAGPWLGVECDPDRGKHDGSHEGVQYFTCRHATGGSFVRPAKASFGEDFLSALRKQYHVDTDEVQSEDGPIPLEWRGLRERRCEHVRGRRTLVVSRQVTVVFHRHVFVCICSFESLQSVLLDGREVNGPGAEGEIRRTTPNVQLLDLSKTLLSCWDDVGTITQQLDRLRELRLSSNRLRLPSDPSRLCGTFSSLKTLSLISCELTWPQILQCAPMWPQLEDLCVKGNSITELQSIIILCVCVCQWFVVDELDKLPSLVKLSCRGNRLTSSDGNRKTADQILIAKLGRLVILNGCTIHPKERRGAELDYMKIFGGEWLKSGGRSQTSTEFAHQHPRFQSLVDKYGAPEEGELKKQRSSALKSQLITTMLVEKVKGLLHRLLKVPAADLRLSYTCTKKPGTEYEIDSNLKTLHFYSVQDGDQVLVRWS
;
A
#
# COMPACT_ATOMS: atom_id res chain seq x y z
N ARG A 1 -21.01 -32.72 -14.68
CA ARG A 1 -19.73 -32.12 -14.23
C ARG A 1 -19.90 -30.85 -13.33
N GLY A 2 -21.12 -30.42 -12.97
CA GLY A 2 -21.35 -29.06 -12.40
C GLY A 2 -21.19 -28.84 -10.88
N ALA A 3 -21.15 -29.86 -10.03
CA ALA A 3 -21.13 -29.67 -8.56
C ALA A 3 -19.75 -29.88 -7.90
N ARG A 4 -18.85 -30.68 -8.49
CA ARG A 4 -17.48 -30.88 -7.94
C ARG A 4 -16.49 -29.75 -8.29
N GLY A 5 -16.70 -29.02 -9.39
CA GLY A 5 -15.90 -27.84 -9.72
C GLY A 5 -16.24 -26.58 -8.89
N ALA A 6 -17.41 -26.59 -8.23
CA ALA A 6 -17.95 -25.47 -7.47
C ALA A 6 -17.32 -25.28 -6.08
N ARG A 7 -16.97 -26.36 -5.37
CA ARG A 7 -16.32 -26.27 -4.05
C ARG A 7 -14.89 -25.73 -4.10
N GLY A 8 -14.19 -25.91 -5.22
CA GLY A 8 -12.84 -25.36 -5.44
C GLY A 8 -12.81 -23.91 -5.94
N ALA A 9 -13.97 -23.27 -6.13
CA ALA A 9 -14.05 -21.92 -6.67
C ALA A 9 -13.94 -20.83 -5.59
N VAL A 10 -14.28 -21.12 -4.34
CA VAL A 10 -14.18 -20.16 -3.23
C VAL A 10 -12.73 -19.71 -3.07
N GLY A 11 -12.51 -18.40 -2.94
CA GLY A 11 -11.20 -17.76 -2.88
C GLY A 11 -10.56 -17.47 -4.24
N ARG A 12 -11.09 -18.02 -5.34
CA ARG A 12 -10.63 -17.67 -6.69
C ARG A 12 -11.17 -16.31 -7.12
N ARG A 13 -10.43 -15.67 -8.02
CA ARG A 13 -10.79 -14.40 -8.64
C ARG A 13 -11.54 -14.69 -9.94
N VAL A 14 -12.54 -13.86 -10.23
CA VAL A 14 -13.36 -13.96 -11.43
C VAL A 14 -13.58 -12.58 -12.04
N ARG A 15 -13.83 -12.54 -13.34
CA ARG A 15 -14.40 -11.37 -14.01
C ARG A 15 -15.90 -11.57 -14.19
N CYS A 16 -16.68 -10.61 -13.73
CA CYS A 16 -18.14 -10.55 -13.87
C CYS A 16 -18.51 -9.29 -14.66
N GLY A 17 -18.75 -9.43 -15.98
CA GLY A 17 -18.91 -8.28 -16.85
C GLY A 17 -17.60 -7.48 -16.97
N GLU A 18 -17.60 -6.21 -16.61
CA GLU A 18 -16.40 -5.37 -16.59
C GLU A 18 -15.64 -5.41 -15.25
N GLU A 19 -16.26 -6.00 -14.22
CA GLU A 19 -15.75 -5.99 -12.86
C GLU A 19 -14.97 -7.24 -12.49
N ARG A 20 -14.02 -7.07 -11.56
CA ARG A 20 -13.30 -8.19 -10.94
C ARG A 20 -13.82 -8.40 -9.53
N ALA A 21 -13.92 -9.66 -9.14
CA ALA A 21 -14.46 -10.05 -7.85
C ALA A 21 -13.78 -11.32 -7.33
N THR A 22 -13.94 -11.58 -6.04
CA THR A 22 -13.47 -12.79 -5.36
C THR A 22 -14.67 -13.65 -5.01
N VAL A 23 -14.66 -14.92 -5.38
CA VAL A 23 -15.74 -15.85 -5.02
C VAL A 23 -15.68 -16.13 -3.52
N ARG A 24 -16.77 -15.85 -2.81
CA ARG A 24 -16.93 -16.06 -1.36
C ARG A 24 -17.90 -17.19 -1.03
N TYR A 25 -18.87 -17.44 -1.89
CA TYR A 25 -19.87 -18.49 -1.70
C TYR A 25 -20.17 -19.19 -3.02
N VAL A 26 -20.41 -20.50 -2.97
CA VAL A 26 -20.97 -21.25 -4.10
C VAL A 26 -22.04 -22.19 -3.59
N GLY A 27 -23.27 -21.99 -4.06
CA GLY A 27 -24.40 -22.81 -3.62
C GLY A 27 -25.76 -22.23 -4.00
N PRO A 28 -26.84 -22.86 -3.53
CA PRO A 28 -28.21 -22.35 -3.72
C PRO A 28 -28.43 -21.08 -2.88
N VAL A 29 -29.36 -20.23 -3.33
CA VAL A 29 -29.77 -19.00 -2.62
C VAL A 29 -31.31 -18.92 -2.68
N PRO A 30 -32.04 -19.65 -1.82
CA PRO A 30 -33.50 -19.62 -1.83
C PRO A 30 -34.07 -18.19 -1.70
N PRO A 31 -35.23 -17.92 -2.32
CA PRO A 31 -36.06 -18.82 -3.11
C PRO A 31 -35.58 -19.00 -4.56
N THR A 32 -34.47 -18.37 -4.96
CA THR A 32 -34.02 -18.41 -6.35
C THR A 32 -33.45 -19.78 -6.72
N ALA A 33 -33.90 -20.31 -7.87
CA ALA A 33 -33.49 -21.63 -8.34
C ALA A 33 -32.04 -21.65 -8.86
N GLY A 34 -31.40 -22.81 -8.74
CA GLY A 34 -30.07 -23.10 -9.29
C GLY A 34 -28.90 -22.54 -8.47
N PRO A 35 -27.65 -22.90 -8.84
CA PRO A 35 -26.47 -22.45 -8.14
C PRO A 35 -26.17 -20.97 -8.42
N TRP A 36 -25.58 -20.32 -7.42
CA TRP A 36 -25.08 -18.96 -7.48
C TRP A 36 -23.64 -18.90 -6.98
N LEU A 37 -22.91 -17.94 -7.53
CA LEU A 37 -21.65 -17.47 -6.98
C LEU A 37 -21.94 -16.21 -6.17
N GLY A 38 -21.75 -16.28 -4.85
CA GLY A 38 -21.62 -15.09 -4.03
C GLY A 38 -20.21 -14.55 -4.20
N VAL A 39 -20.08 -13.33 -4.73
CA VAL A 39 -18.79 -12.70 -5.04
C VAL A 39 -18.64 -11.38 -4.28
N GLU A 40 -17.43 -11.07 -3.84
CA GLU A 40 -17.04 -9.78 -3.27
C GLU A 40 -16.29 -8.96 -4.33
N CYS A 41 -16.83 -7.81 -4.70
CA CYS A 41 -16.32 -6.95 -5.77
C CYS A 41 -15.08 -6.13 -5.35
N ASP A 42 -14.27 -5.71 -6.32
CA ASP A 42 -13.05 -4.93 -6.11
C ASP A 42 -13.24 -3.44 -5.79
N PRO A 43 -14.41 -2.84 -6.06
CA PRO A 43 -14.84 -1.56 -5.51
C PRO A 43 -16.19 -1.66 -4.76
N ASP A 44 -16.71 -0.54 -4.23
CA ASP A 44 -18.07 -0.40 -3.63
C ASP A 44 -19.23 -0.57 -4.65
N ARG A 45 -19.04 -1.41 -5.68
CA ARG A 45 -20.00 -1.70 -6.75
C ARG A 45 -20.88 -2.92 -6.49
N GLY A 46 -20.69 -3.61 -5.38
CA GLY A 46 -21.61 -4.65 -4.97
C GLY A 46 -22.98 -4.06 -4.60
N LYS A 47 -23.91 -4.96 -4.29
CA LYS A 47 -25.32 -4.63 -4.05
C LYS A 47 -25.74 -4.86 -2.60
N HIS A 48 -25.04 -5.74 -1.90
CA HIS A 48 -25.40 -6.19 -0.55
C HIS A 48 -24.14 -6.61 0.23
N ASP A 49 -24.30 -6.95 1.50
CA ASP A 49 -23.22 -7.37 2.41
C ASP A 49 -22.88 -8.87 2.31
N GLY A 50 -23.66 -9.59 1.50
CA GLY A 50 -23.58 -11.04 1.30
C GLY A 50 -24.78 -11.80 1.87
N SER A 51 -25.79 -11.07 2.35
CA SER A 51 -27.12 -11.59 2.67
C SER A 51 -28.09 -11.58 1.49
N HIS A 52 -29.09 -12.45 1.55
CA HIS A 52 -30.28 -12.42 0.69
C HIS A 52 -31.47 -12.93 1.49
N GLU A 53 -32.59 -12.19 1.47
CA GLU A 53 -33.84 -12.53 2.19
C GLU A 53 -33.60 -12.88 3.68
N GLY A 54 -32.79 -12.06 4.37
CA GLY A 54 -32.48 -12.23 5.80
C GLY A 54 -31.49 -13.36 6.13
N VAL A 55 -31.00 -14.11 5.13
CA VAL A 55 -30.00 -15.17 5.32
C VAL A 55 -28.61 -14.68 4.91
N GLN A 56 -27.62 -14.80 5.80
CA GLN A 56 -26.23 -14.47 5.51
C GLN A 56 -25.52 -15.66 4.84
N TYR A 57 -25.04 -15.49 3.61
CA TYR A 57 -24.31 -16.55 2.88
C TYR A 57 -22.80 -16.37 2.93
N PHE A 58 -22.34 -15.12 2.94
CA PHE A 58 -20.94 -14.74 3.07
C PHE A 58 -20.84 -13.32 3.61
N THR A 59 -19.67 -12.89 4.07
CA THR A 59 -19.44 -11.53 4.53
C THR A 59 -18.52 -10.78 3.56
N CYS A 60 -18.75 -9.47 3.45
CA CYS A 60 -17.95 -8.56 2.62
C CYS A 60 -17.25 -7.52 3.49
N ARG A 61 -16.16 -6.94 2.97
CA ARG A 61 -15.46 -5.80 3.60
C ARG A 61 -16.34 -4.56 3.70
N HIS A 62 -17.27 -4.40 2.76
CA HIS A 62 -18.19 -3.26 2.67
C HIS A 62 -19.63 -3.76 2.64
N ALA A 63 -20.56 -2.98 3.23
CA ALA A 63 -21.98 -3.30 3.27
C ALA A 63 -22.63 -3.44 1.88
N THR A 64 -22.00 -2.85 0.86
CA THR A 64 -22.40 -2.98 -0.55
C THR A 64 -21.30 -3.64 -1.38
N GLY A 65 -20.50 -4.53 -0.79
CA GLY A 65 -19.38 -5.19 -1.48
C GLY A 65 -19.75 -6.48 -2.22
N GLY A 66 -20.88 -7.09 -1.88
CA GLY A 66 -21.31 -8.41 -2.31
C GLY A 66 -22.26 -8.41 -3.50
N SER A 67 -22.19 -9.45 -4.33
CA SER A 67 -23.15 -9.71 -5.40
C SER A 67 -23.38 -11.22 -5.58
N PHE A 68 -24.60 -11.62 -5.95
CA PHE A 68 -24.87 -12.97 -6.45
C PHE A 68 -24.87 -12.98 -7.98
N VAL A 69 -23.99 -13.81 -8.56
CA VAL A 69 -23.80 -13.93 -10.01
C VAL A 69 -24.04 -15.36 -10.45
N ARG A 70 -24.68 -15.53 -11.62
CA ARG A 70 -24.82 -16.86 -12.23
C ARG A 70 -23.47 -17.38 -12.68
N PRO A 71 -23.11 -18.65 -12.43
CA PRO A 71 -21.82 -19.21 -12.86
C PRO A 71 -21.48 -18.94 -14.33
N ALA A 72 -22.47 -19.01 -15.23
CA ALA A 72 -22.28 -18.75 -16.66
C ALA A 72 -21.90 -17.29 -17.01
N LYS A 73 -22.11 -16.33 -16.08
CA LYS A 73 -21.75 -14.91 -16.25
C LYS A 73 -20.40 -14.56 -15.63
N ALA A 74 -19.72 -15.52 -15.01
CA ALA A 74 -18.42 -15.33 -14.40
C ALA A 74 -17.34 -16.02 -15.25
N SER A 75 -16.33 -15.26 -15.66
CA SER A 75 -15.12 -15.79 -16.26
C SER A 75 -14.09 -16.07 -15.17
N PHE A 76 -13.57 -17.29 -15.14
CA PHE A 76 -12.45 -17.64 -14.27
C PHE A 76 -11.10 -17.28 -14.89
N GLY A 77 -11.09 -16.78 -16.13
CA GLY A 77 -9.87 -16.45 -16.84
C GLY A 77 -9.13 -17.66 -17.39
N GLU A 78 -7.86 -17.45 -17.69
CA GLU A 78 -7.01 -18.38 -18.42
C GLU A 78 -5.61 -18.45 -17.83
N ASP A 79 -4.85 -19.46 -18.24
CA ASP A 79 -3.44 -19.58 -17.84
C ASP A 79 -2.56 -18.51 -18.49
N PHE A 80 -1.37 -18.35 -17.93
CA PHE A 80 -0.37 -17.38 -18.37
C PHE A 80 -0.06 -17.45 -19.87
N LEU A 81 0.16 -18.65 -20.42
CA LEU A 81 0.56 -18.79 -21.83
C LEU A 81 -0.62 -18.55 -22.77
N SER A 82 -1.82 -18.98 -22.40
CA SER A 82 -3.04 -18.63 -23.16
C SER A 82 -3.22 -17.11 -23.25
N ALA A 83 -3.03 -16.38 -22.15
CA ALA A 83 -3.08 -14.92 -22.14
C ALA A 83 -1.94 -14.28 -22.95
N LEU A 84 -0.72 -14.82 -22.84
CA LEU A 84 0.44 -14.38 -23.62
C LEU A 84 0.18 -14.53 -25.12
N ARG A 85 -0.29 -15.71 -25.53
CA ARG A 85 -0.65 -16.04 -26.91
C ARG A 85 -1.71 -15.07 -27.43
N LYS A 86 -2.78 -14.81 -26.68
CA LYS A 86 -3.81 -13.85 -27.08
C LYS A 86 -3.33 -12.39 -27.14
N GLN A 87 -2.34 -12.03 -26.33
CA GLN A 87 -1.79 -10.66 -26.32
C GLN A 87 -0.85 -10.41 -27.49
N TYR A 88 -0.08 -11.42 -27.89
CA TYR A 88 1.07 -11.26 -28.78
C TYR A 88 1.03 -12.10 -30.07
N HIS A 89 0.08 -13.04 -30.22
CA HIS A 89 -0.21 -13.67 -31.51
C HIS A 89 -1.31 -12.89 -32.25
N VAL A 90 -1.08 -12.71 -33.54
CA VAL A 90 -2.08 -12.32 -34.54
C VAL A 90 -2.27 -13.55 -35.41
N ASP A 91 -3.50 -14.10 -35.45
CA ASP A 91 -3.82 -15.17 -36.39
C ASP A 91 -3.70 -14.63 -37.82
N THR A 92 -2.86 -15.26 -38.63
CA THR A 92 -2.67 -14.93 -40.04
C THR A 92 -3.87 -15.32 -40.92
N ASP A 93 -4.84 -16.04 -40.36
CA ASP A 93 -5.97 -16.62 -41.10
C ASP A 93 -7.14 -15.64 -41.32
N GLU A 94 -7.14 -14.47 -40.64
CA GLU A 94 -8.17 -13.42 -40.84
C GLU A 94 -7.81 -12.38 -41.94
N VAL A 95 -6.67 -12.53 -42.63
CA VAL A 95 -6.27 -11.62 -43.73
C VAL A 95 -6.74 -12.11 -45.11
N GLN A 96 -7.79 -12.93 -45.14
CA GLN A 96 -8.50 -13.29 -46.38
C GLN A 96 -9.95 -12.79 -46.33
N SER A 97 -10.14 -11.48 -46.31
CA SER A 97 -11.38 -10.87 -46.78
C SER A 97 -11.03 -9.79 -47.82
N GLU A 98 -11.56 -9.94 -49.01
CA GLU A 98 -11.28 -9.09 -50.19
C GLU A 98 -11.89 -7.68 -50.10
N ASP A 99 -12.56 -7.31 -49.00
CA ASP A 99 -13.28 -6.04 -48.90
C ASP A 99 -12.55 -5.01 -48.02
N GLY A 100 -11.54 -4.36 -48.62
CA GLY A 100 -11.08 -3.02 -48.26
C GLY A 100 -10.41 -2.82 -46.89
N PRO A 101 -9.68 -1.71 -46.68
CA PRO A 101 -9.06 -1.42 -45.40
C PRO A 101 -10.13 -1.04 -44.36
N ILE A 102 -10.46 -1.97 -43.47
CA ILE A 102 -11.22 -1.70 -42.26
C ILE A 102 -10.37 -0.76 -41.37
N PRO A 103 -10.88 0.39 -40.91
CA PRO A 103 -10.18 1.21 -39.91
C PRO A 103 -10.19 0.46 -38.58
N LEU A 104 -9.15 -0.34 -38.33
CA LEU A 104 -8.90 -0.93 -37.03
C LEU A 104 -8.51 0.20 -36.07
N GLU A 105 -9.47 0.69 -35.29
CA GLU A 105 -9.20 1.49 -34.09
C GLU A 105 -8.25 0.70 -33.18
N TRP A 106 -7.00 1.16 -33.10
CA TRP A 106 -5.95 0.64 -32.24
C TRP A 106 -6.32 0.74 -30.75
N ARG A 107 -7.13 -0.21 -30.27
CA ARG A 107 -7.60 -0.24 -28.87
C ARG A 107 -6.61 -0.90 -27.89
N GLY A 108 -5.55 -1.55 -28.40
CA GLY A 108 -4.62 -2.38 -27.61
C GLY A 108 -3.25 -1.76 -27.32
N LEU A 109 -2.76 -0.85 -28.17
CA LEU A 109 -1.52 -0.11 -27.95
C LEU A 109 -1.86 1.36 -27.67
N ARG A 110 -2.71 1.62 -26.66
CA ARG A 110 -2.79 2.99 -26.13
C ARG A 110 -1.38 3.36 -25.73
N GLU A 111 -0.89 4.46 -26.27
CA GLU A 111 0.23 5.24 -25.77
C GLU A 111 -0.08 5.58 -24.29
N ARG A 112 0.11 4.61 -23.40
CA ARG A 112 -0.09 4.81 -21.96
C ARG A 112 1.15 5.54 -21.50
N ARG A 113 1.02 6.86 -21.53
CA ARG A 113 1.86 7.81 -20.83
C ARG A 113 2.08 7.28 -19.41
N CYS A 114 3.21 6.63 -19.16
CA CYS A 114 3.67 6.41 -17.80
C CYS A 114 3.81 7.79 -17.17
N GLU A 115 3.02 8.07 -16.14
CA GLU A 115 3.24 9.25 -15.31
C GLU A 115 4.61 9.11 -14.64
N HIS A 116 5.58 9.82 -15.22
CA HIS A 116 6.82 10.30 -14.64
C HIS A 116 7.47 9.42 -13.55
N VAL A 117 8.38 8.55 -13.99
CA VAL A 117 9.70 8.45 -13.35
C VAL A 117 10.70 9.08 -14.31
N ARG A 118 11.43 10.07 -13.80
CA ARG A 118 12.27 11.03 -14.53
C ARG A 118 12.99 10.45 -15.78
N GLY A 119 12.68 11.05 -16.94
CA GLY A 119 13.69 11.34 -17.96
C GLY A 119 14.28 10.15 -18.72
N ARG A 120 13.47 9.31 -19.37
CA ARG A 120 13.84 8.68 -20.64
C ARG A 120 12.59 8.09 -21.33
N ARG A 121 12.26 8.60 -22.51
CA ARG A 121 11.30 7.98 -23.42
C ARG A 121 11.95 6.70 -23.93
N THR A 122 11.59 5.55 -23.36
CA THR A 122 12.05 4.26 -23.88
C THR A 122 10.82 3.48 -24.32
N LEU A 123 10.53 3.52 -25.63
CA LEU A 123 9.73 2.46 -26.25
C LEU A 123 10.56 1.18 -26.12
N VAL A 124 10.12 0.25 -25.27
CA VAL A 124 10.66 -1.11 -25.25
C VAL A 124 9.90 -1.89 -26.31
N VAL A 125 10.22 -1.62 -27.58
CA VAL A 125 10.00 -2.59 -28.65
C VAL A 125 11.33 -3.32 -28.78
N SER A 126 11.33 -4.62 -28.51
CA SER A 126 12.55 -5.43 -28.53
C SER A 126 13.28 -5.29 -29.87
N ARG A 127 14.60 -5.31 -29.82
CA ARG A 127 15.53 -5.05 -30.93
C ARG A 127 15.56 -6.12 -32.04
N GLN A 128 14.55 -6.97 -32.16
CA GLN A 128 14.40 -7.94 -33.23
C GLN A 128 12.92 -8.05 -33.62
N VAL A 129 12.41 -7.02 -34.31
CA VAL A 129 11.21 -7.17 -35.13
C VAL A 129 11.70 -7.41 -36.54
N THR A 130 11.51 -8.60 -37.08
CA THR A 130 11.63 -8.81 -38.52
C THR A 130 10.43 -8.13 -39.15
N VAL A 131 10.67 -6.95 -39.75
CA VAL A 131 9.64 -6.22 -40.48
C VAL A 131 9.47 -6.90 -41.84
N VAL A 132 8.42 -7.70 -41.99
CA VAL A 132 8.04 -8.25 -43.29
C VAL A 132 7.11 -7.23 -43.97
N PHE A 133 7.58 -6.61 -45.05
CA PHE A 133 6.79 -5.66 -45.83
C PHE A 133 5.85 -6.42 -46.78
N HIS A 134 4.57 -6.51 -46.43
CA HIS A 134 3.51 -6.62 -47.43
C HIS A 134 2.43 -5.56 -47.12
N ARG A 135 2.20 -4.69 -48.11
CA ARG A 135 1.22 -3.58 -48.17
C ARG A 135 0.33 -3.39 -46.92
N HIS A 136 0.75 -2.45 -46.08
CA HIS A 136 -0.02 -1.74 -45.04
C HIS A 136 -0.55 -2.53 -43.83
N VAL A 137 -0.05 -3.74 -43.53
CA VAL A 137 -0.39 -4.46 -42.29
C VAL A 137 0.83 -4.64 -41.39
N PHE A 138 0.74 -4.18 -40.14
CA PHE A 138 1.78 -4.40 -39.11
C PHE A 138 1.58 -5.77 -38.46
N VAL A 139 2.26 -6.80 -38.96
CA VAL A 139 2.24 -8.14 -38.33
C VAL A 139 3.49 -8.27 -37.45
N CYS A 140 3.31 -8.23 -36.13
CA CYS A 140 4.40 -8.45 -35.17
C CYS A 140 4.49 -9.94 -34.85
N ILE A 141 5.26 -10.71 -35.63
CA ILE A 141 5.60 -12.08 -35.28
C ILE A 141 6.76 -12.01 -34.28
N CYS A 142 6.44 -11.80 -33.00
CA CYS A 142 7.46 -11.86 -31.94
C CYS A 142 7.76 -13.33 -31.64
N SER A 143 9.01 -13.77 -31.83
CA SER A 143 9.46 -14.99 -31.16
C SER A 143 9.38 -14.75 -29.64
N PHE A 144 8.55 -15.54 -28.95
CA PHE A 144 8.41 -15.43 -27.49
C PHE A 144 9.75 -15.61 -26.76
N GLU A 145 10.68 -16.33 -27.38
CA GLU A 145 12.02 -16.53 -26.86
C GLU A 145 12.82 -15.23 -26.76
N SER A 146 12.57 -14.24 -27.62
CA SER A 146 13.25 -12.94 -27.60
C SER A 146 12.65 -11.92 -26.63
N LEU A 147 11.47 -12.21 -26.05
CA LEU A 147 10.78 -11.26 -25.18
C LEU A 147 11.57 -11.01 -23.90
N GLN A 148 11.92 -9.75 -23.66
CA GLN A 148 12.50 -9.28 -22.40
C GLN A 148 11.45 -8.72 -21.45
N SER A 149 10.30 -8.32 -21.98
CA SER A 149 9.21 -7.70 -21.22
C SER A 149 7.88 -8.29 -21.66
N VAL A 150 7.11 -8.78 -20.71
CA VAL A 150 5.76 -9.33 -20.91
C VAL A 150 4.78 -8.45 -20.14
N LEU A 151 3.83 -7.86 -20.87
CA LEU A 151 2.83 -6.94 -20.34
C LEU A 151 1.44 -7.57 -20.49
N LEU A 152 0.95 -8.18 -19.42
CA LEU A 152 -0.36 -8.81 -19.34
C LEU A 152 -1.28 -8.03 -18.38
N ASP A 153 -1.04 -6.72 -18.22
CA ASP A 153 -1.85 -5.87 -17.36
C ASP A 153 -3.31 -5.88 -17.80
N GLY A 154 -4.22 -6.08 -16.85
CA GLY A 154 -5.65 -6.13 -17.12
C GLY A 154 -6.13 -7.38 -17.87
N ARG A 155 -5.25 -8.35 -18.18
CA ARG A 155 -5.65 -9.65 -18.74
C ARG A 155 -6.20 -10.57 -17.65
N GLU A 156 -6.91 -11.62 -18.06
CA GLU A 156 -7.59 -12.54 -17.14
C GLU A 156 -6.70 -13.71 -16.70
N VAL A 157 -5.40 -13.46 -16.51
CA VAL A 157 -4.46 -14.49 -16.05
C VAL A 157 -4.88 -14.97 -14.66
N ASN A 158 -5.10 -16.28 -14.51
CA ASN A 158 -5.56 -16.88 -13.26
C ASN A 158 -4.59 -17.92 -12.66
N GLY A 159 -3.50 -18.24 -13.36
CA GLY A 159 -2.56 -19.27 -12.94
C GLY A 159 -1.45 -19.56 -13.96
N PRO A 160 -0.52 -20.47 -13.61
CA PRO A 160 0.70 -20.75 -14.38
C PRO A 160 0.49 -21.57 -15.66
N GLY A 161 -0.56 -22.37 -15.75
CA GLY A 161 -0.71 -23.35 -16.84
C GLY A 161 0.13 -24.61 -16.60
N ALA A 162 0.52 -25.29 -17.68
CA ALA A 162 1.30 -26.53 -17.60
C ALA A 162 2.75 -26.27 -17.13
N GLU A 163 3.28 -27.20 -16.33
CA GLU A 163 4.62 -27.09 -15.76
C GLU A 163 5.71 -27.07 -16.84
N GLY A 164 6.69 -26.18 -16.69
CA GLY A 164 7.84 -26.06 -17.57
C GLY A 164 7.61 -25.33 -18.90
N GLU A 165 6.36 -25.13 -19.32
CA GLU A 165 6.07 -24.49 -20.60
C GLU A 165 6.45 -23.01 -20.65
N ILE A 166 6.31 -22.28 -19.53
CA ILE A 166 6.67 -20.86 -19.45
C ILE A 166 8.18 -20.70 -19.68
N ARG A 167 8.99 -21.57 -19.05
CA ARG A 167 10.45 -21.56 -19.18
C ARG A 167 10.89 -21.75 -20.63
N ARG A 168 10.25 -22.71 -21.33
CA ARG A 168 10.55 -22.99 -22.75
C ARG A 168 10.10 -21.86 -23.67
N THR A 169 8.94 -21.26 -23.39
CA THR A 169 8.31 -20.28 -24.28
C THR A 169 8.90 -18.88 -24.11
N THR A 170 9.20 -18.47 -22.89
CA THR A 170 9.65 -17.11 -22.55
C THR A 170 10.93 -17.10 -21.68
N PRO A 171 12.04 -17.73 -22.12
CA PRO A 171 13.26 -17.87 -21.32
C PRO A 171 13.99 -16.56 -20.99
N ASN A 172 13.78 -15.49 -21.78
CA ASN A 172 14.55 -14.25 -21.67
C ASN A 172 13.83 -13.10 -20.95
N VAL A 173 12.66 -13.36 -20.35
CA VAL A 173 11.86 -12.33 -19.71
C VAL A 173 12.56 -11.80 -18.45
N GLN A 174 12.69 -10.49 -18.39
CA GLN A 174 13.28 -9.74 -17.28
C GLN A 174 12.25 -8.87 -16.55
N LEU A 175 11.21 -8.42 -17.25
CA LEU A 175 10.10 -7.66 -16.70
C LEU A 175 8.78 -8.37 -16.97
N LEU A 176 8.02 -8.62 -15.91
CA LEU A 176 6.68 -9.19 -16.00
C LEU A 176 5.65 -8.28 -15.33
N ASP A 177 4.67 -7.82 -16.11
CA ASP A 177 3.52 -7.09 -15.61
C ASP A 177 2.27 -7.97 -15.61
N LEU A 178 1.81 -8.33 -14.42
CA LEU A 178 0.60 -9.09 -14.13
C LEU A 178 -0.38 -8.26 -13.30
N SER A 179 -0.30 -6.92 -13.40
CA SER A 179 -1.18 -6.01 -12.67
C SER A 179 -2.63 -6.18 -13.12
N LYS A 180 -3.58 -6.07 -12.18
CA LYS A 180 -5.03 -6.15 -12.46
C LYS A 180 -5.44 -7.45 -13.17
N THR A 181 -4.86 -8.58 -12.77
CA THR A 181 -5.18 -9.92 -13.27
C THR A 181 -6.17 -10.66 -12.36
N LEU A 182 -6.39 -11.95 -12.61
CA LEU A 182 -7.22 -12.85 -11.79
C LEU A 182 -6.36 -13.78 -10.91
N LEU A 183 -5.08 -13.45 -10.72
CA LEU A 183 -4.24 -14.15 -9.75
C LEU A 183 -4.76 -13.90 -8.33
N SER A 184 -4.85 -14.97 -7.54
CA SER A 184 -5.52 -14.96 -6.23
C SER A 184 -4.60 -15.30 -5.06
N CYS A 185 -3.39 -15.79 -5.32
CA CYS A 185 -2.44 -16.20 -4.29
C CYS A 185 -0.98 -16.07 -4.76
N TRP A 186 -0.06 -16.02 -3.81
CA TRP A 186 1.37 -15.96 -4.08
C TRP A 186 1.95 -17.27 -4.62
N ASP A 187 1.31 -18.43 -4.36
CA ASP A 187 1.77 -19.71 -4.89
C ASP A 187 1.66 -19.78 -6.42
N ASP A 188 0.56 -19.29 -7.00
CA ASP A 188 0.39 -19.20 -8.46
C ASP A 188 1.43 -18.24 -9.08
N VAL A 189 1.64 -17.09 -8.43
CA VAL A 189 2.67 -16.12 -8.82
C VAL A 189 4.05 -16.80 -8.79
N GLY A 190 4.36 -17.50 -7.71
CA GLY A 190 5.62 -18.23 -7.54
C GLY A 190 5.83 -19.28 -8.63
N THR A 191 4.79 -20.04 -8.97
CA THR A 191 4.85 -21.06 -10.02
C THR A 191 5.11 -20.46 -11.40
N ILE A 192 4.59 -19.26 -11.67
CA ILE A 192 4.92 -18.49 -12.89
C ILE A 192 6.37 -18.02 -12.85
N THR A 193 6.78 -17.34 -11.77
CA THR A 193 8.08 -16.67 -11.70
C THR A 193 9.26 -17.62 -11.54
N GLN A 194 9.07 -18.79 -10.93
CA GLN A 194 10.09 -19.84 -10.83
C GLN A 194 10.55 -20.35 -12.21
N GLN A 195 9.72 -20.18 -13.23
CA GLN A 195 10.04 -20.56 -14.61
C GLN A 195 10.78 -19.45 -15.38
N LEU A 196 10.96 -18.26 -14.79
CA LEU A 196 11.56 -17.09 -15.42
C LEU A 196 12.90 -16.76 -14.76
N ASP A 197 13.95 -17.52 -15.11
CA ASP A 197 15.26 -17.45 -14.44
C ASP A 197 15.95 -16.07 -14.55
N ARG A 198 15.54 -15.24 -15.52
CA ARG A 198 16.09 -13.89 -15.76
C ARG A 198 15.22 -12.76 -15.20
N LEU A 199 14.14 -13.08 -14.49
CA LEU A 199 13.20 -12.09 -13.98
C LEU A 199 13.85 -11.16 -12.95
N ARG A 200 13.73 -9.85 -13.17
CA ARG A 200 14.25 -8.79 -12.30
C ARG A 200 13.18 -7.81 -11.84
N GLU A 201 12.15 -7.59 -12.64
CA GLU A 201 11.04 -6.69 -12.31
C GLU A 201 9.71 -7.42 -12.40
N LEU A 202 8.93 -7.34 -11.32
CA LEU A 202 7.60 -7.93 -11.22
C LEU A 202 6.59 -6.87 -10.78
N ARG A 203 5.50 -6.74 -11.54
CA ARG A 203 4.39 -5.85 -11.21
C ARG A 203 3.13 -6.67 -11.00
N LEU A 204 2.53 -6.51 -9.82
CA LEU A 204 1.34 -7.22 -9.37
C LEU A 204 0.27 -6.25 -8.87
N SER A 205 0.35 -4.98 -9.29
CA SER A 205 -0.50 -3.91 -8.80
C SER A 205 -1.98 -4.21 -9.05
N SER A 206 -2.87 -3.75 -8.16
CA SER A 206 -4.32 -3.97 -8.27
C SER A 206 -4.75 -5.44 -8.32
N ASN A 207 -4.00 -6.33 -7.67
CA ASN A 207 -4.42 -7.72 -7.40
C ASN A 207 -4.78 -7.90 -5.92
N ARG A 208 -5.62 -8.91 -5.65
CA ARG A 208 -6.01 -9.32 -4.29
C ARG A 208 -5.39 -10.68 -3.95
N LEU A 209 -4.09 -10.68 -3.70
CA LEU A 209 -3.32 -11.90 -3.43
C LEU A 209 -3.48 -12.34 -1.98
N ARG A 210 -3.93 -13.58 -1.77
CA ARG A 210 -3.87 -14.25 -0.47
C ARG A 210 -2.43 -14.52 -0.09
N LEU A 211 -2.09 -14.25 1.17
CA LEU A 211 -0.77 -14.50 1.72
C LEU A 211 -0.49 -16.00 1.81
N PRO A 212 0.75 -16.44 1.52
CA PRO A 212 1.15 -17.81 1.73
C PRO A 212 1.23 -18.12 3.23
N SER A 213 0.92 -19.36 3.63
CA SER A 213 1.03 -19.80 5.03
C SER A 213 2.49 -19.80 5.51
N ASP A 214 3.44 -20.11 4.62
CA ASP A 214 4.87 -20.01 4.86
C ASP A 214 5.54 -19.24 3.71
N PRO A 215 5.74 -17.91 3.87
CA PRO A 215 6.41 -17.07 2.90
C PRO A 215 7.85 -17.51 2.59
N SER A 216 8.57 -18.09 3.58
CA SER A 216 9.99 -18.41 3.41
C SER A 216 10.24 -19.48 2.33
N ARG A 217 9.25 -20.36 2.09
CA ARG A 217 9.30 -21.35 1.01
C ARG A 217 9.47 -20.73 -0.38
N LEU A 218 8.98 -19.52 -0.59
CA LEU A 218 9.04 -18.82 -1.87
C LEU A 218 10.32 -17.96 -2.02
N CYS A 219 11.20 -17.95 -1.02
CA CYS A 219 12.47 -17.20 -1.06
C CYS A 219 13.35 -17.58 -2.26
N GLY A 220 13.48 -18.89 -2.55
CA GLY A 220 14.24 -19.36 -3.72
C GLY A 220 13.64 -18.87 -5.05
N THR A 221 12.31 -18.79 -5.11
CA THR A 221 11.53 -18.41 -6.30
C THR A 221 11.72 -16.95 -6.70
N PHE A 222 11.89 -16.03 -5.75
CA PHE A 222 12.06 -14.60 -6.03
C PHE A 222 13.48 -14.10 -5.74
N SER A 223 14.47 -15.00 -5.71
CA SER A 223 15.85 -14.69 -5.38
C SER A 223 16.56 -13.74 -6.37
N SER A 224 16.11 -13.70 -7.63
CA SER A 224 16.64 -12.79 -8.67
C SER A 224 15.92 -11.44 -8.73
N LEU A 225 14.82 -11.28 -7.98
CA LEU A 225 13.94 -10.12 -8.09
C LEU A 225 14.58 -8.86 -7.49
N LYS A 226 14.61 -7.78 -8.28
CA LYS A 226 15.20 -6.48 -7.91
C LYS A 226 14.15 -5.40 -7.72
N THR A 227 13.07 -5.44 -8.50
CA THR A 227 12.00 -4.44 -8.47
C THR A 227 10.66 -5.12 -8.28
N LEU A 228 9.87 -4.67 -7.30
CA LEU A 228 8.54 -5.19 -7.02
C LEU A 228 7.52 -4.06 -6.87
N SER A 229 6.43 -4.15 -7.64
CA SER A 229 5.30 -3.22 -7.56
C SER A 229 4.04 -3.92 -7.06
N LEU A 230 3.56 -3.45 -5.90
CA LEU A 230 2.36 -3.88 -5.19
C LEU A 230 1.44 -2.67 -4.94
N ILE A 231 1.18 -1.86 -5.96
CA ILE A 231 0.34 -0.66 -5.83
C ILE A 231 -1.12 -1.09 -5.69
N SER A 232 -1.84 -0.50 -4.73
CA SER A 232 -3.29 -0.71 -4.55
C SER A 232 -3.71 -2.18 -4.53
N CYS A 233 -2.99 -3.00 -3.77
CA CYS A 233 -3.29 -4.42 -3.54
C CYS A 233 -4.11 -4.65 -2.25
N GLU A 234 -4.53 -3.56 -1.59
CA GLU A 234 -5.23 -3.59 -0.28
C GLU A 234 -4.43 -4.30 0.82
N LEU A 235 -3.10 -4.27 0.71
CA LEU A 235 -2.22 -4.88 1.70
C LEU A 235 -2.04 -3.95 2.91
N THR A 236 -2.02 -4.52 4.11
CA THR A 236 -1.54 -3.83 5.30
C THR A 236 -0.03 -4.00 5.44
N TRP A 237 0.59 -3.17 6.27
CA TRP A 237 2.04 -3.22 6.43
C TRP A 237 2.56 -4.51 7.09
N PRO A 238 1.92 -5.08 8.13
CA PRO A 238 2.29 -6.40 8.65
C PRO A 238 2.26 -7.51 7.59
N GLN A 239 1.30 -7.43 6.64
CA GLN A 239 1.19 -8.40 5.55
C GLN A 239 2.35 -8.28 4.56
N ILE A 240 2.79 -7.05 4.26
CA ILE A 240 3.97 -6.80 3.41
C ILE A 240 5.23 -7.35 4.08
N LEU A 241 5.39 -7.14 5.38
CA LEU A 241 6.52 -7.68 6.11
C LEU A 241 6.53 -9.20 6.18
N GLN A 242 5.37 -9.82 6.42
CA GLN A 242 5.24 -11.27 6.37
C GLN A 242 5.72 -11.81 5.02
N CYS A 243 5.52 -11.05 3.93
CA CYS A 243 6.00 -11.40 2.61
C CYS A 243 7.50 -11.10 2.36
N ALA A 244 8.11 -10.18 3.13
CA ALA A 244 9.47 -9.70 2.86
C ALA A 244 10.56 -10.81 2.78
N PRO A 245 10.51 -11.91 3.58
CA PRO A 245 11.45 -13.02 3.44
C PRO A 245 11.47 -13.68 2.06
N MET A 246 10.41 -13.50 1.26
CA MET A 246 10.37 -13.98 -0.11
C MET A 246 11.35 -13.26 -1.03
N TRP A 247 11.74 -12.00 -0.75
CA TRP A 247 12.43 -11.12 -1.70
C TRP A 247 13.83 -10.70 -1.21
N PRO A 248 14.77 -11.64 -1.03
CA PRO A 248 16.04 -11.39 -0.33
C PRO A 248 16.96 -10.37 -1.02
N GLN A 249 16.81 -10.19 -2.34
CA GLN A 249 17.66 -9.33 -3.17
C GLN A 249 16.96 -8.07 -3.67
N LEU A 250 15.79 -7.74 -3.09
CA LEU A 250 14.96 -6.63 -3.55
C LEU A 250 15.63 -5.27 -3.30
N GLU A 251 15.65 -4.44 -4.34
CA GLU A 251 16.26 -3.12 -4.35
C GLU A 251 15.22 -1.98 -4.38
N ASP A 252 14.11 -2.19 -5.09
CA ASP A 252 13.03 -1.21 -5.27
C ASP A 252 11.66 -1.82 -4.94
N LEU A 253 11.01 -1.26 -3.91
CA LEU A 253 9.67 -1.66 -3.48
C LEU A 253 8.67 -0.51 -3.63
N CYS A 254 7.62 -0.74 -4.42
CA CYS A 254 6.52 0.20 -4.60
C CYS A 254 5.21 -0.34 -4.02
N VAL A 255 4.75 0.25 -2.92
CA VAL A 255 3.53 -0.14 -2.17
C VAL A 255 2.57 1.05 -2.04
N LYS A 256 2.50 1.88 -3.09
CA LYS A 256 1.63 3.07 -3.11
C LYS A 256 0.14 2.69 -3.04
N GLY A 257 -0.66 3.56 -2.43
CA GLY A 257 -2.13 3.46 -2.47
C GLY A 257 -2.69 2.17 -1.86
N ASN A 258 -2.01 1.62 -0.85
CA ASN A 258 -2.49 0.51 -0.05
C ASN A 258 -3.16 1.02 1.23
N SER A 259 -3.80 0.13 1.99
CA SER A 259 -4.41 0.44 3.29
C SER A 259 -3.39 0.40 4.43
N ILE A 260 -2.19 0.95 4.20
CA ILE A 260 -1.17 1.09 5.24
C ILE A 260 -1.58 2.30 6.07
N THR A 261 -2.36 2.07 7.11
CA THR A 261 -2.94 3.14 7.92
C THR A 261 -2.07 3.55 9.09
N GLU A 262 -1.27 2.64 9.65
CA GLU A 262 -0.32 2.89 10.74
C GLU A 262 0.70 1.74 10.81
N LEU A 263 1.93 2.01 11.27
CA LEU A 263 2.92 0.98 11.64
C LEU A 263 2.60 0.39 13.02
N GLN A 264 1.32 0.06 13.23
CA GLN A 264 0.81 -0.57 14.44
C GLN A 264 0.80 -2.08 14.24
N SER A 265 1.50 -2.79 15.13
CA SER A 265 1.09 -4.14 15.46
C SER A 265 -0.09 -4.03 16.43
N ILE A 266 -1.17 -4.75 16.12
CA ILE A 266 -2.16 -5.12 17.14
C ILE A 266 -1.42 -6.05 18.11
N ILE A 267 -1.14 -5.58 19.32
CA ILE A 267 -0.86 -6.47 20.44
C ILE A 267 -1.91 -6.19 21.50
N ILE A 268 -2.76 -7.19 21.70
CA ILE A 268 -3.69 -7.31 22.81
C ILE A 268 -2.87 -7.26 24.11
N LEU A 269 -3.26 -6.34 25.01
CA LEU A 269 -2.79 -6.20 26.39
C LEU A 269 -1.25 -6.07 26.58
N CYS A 270 -0.70 -4.85 26.48
CA CYS A 270 -0.04 -4.20 27.62
C CYS A 270 0.33 -2.75 27.32
N VAL A 271 0.43 -2.00 28.40
CA VAL A 271 0.61 -0.56 28.56
C VAL A 271 1.74 0.07 27.72
N CYS A 272 1.39 1.14 26.98
CA CYS A 272 2.25 2.24 26.50
C CYS A 272 3.61 1.89 25.85
N VAL A 273 3.63 1.58 24.55
CA VAL A 273 4.86 1.75 23.73
C VAL A 273 4.53 2.21 22.30
N CYS A 274 5.37 3.10 21.76
CA CYS A 274 5.14 3.83 20.51
C CYS A 274 5.20 2.94 19.26
N GLN A 275 4.43 3.38 18.26
CA GLN A 275 4.32 2.90 16.87
C GLN A 275 5.73 2.84 16.20
N TRP A 276 5.93 2.10 15.09
CA TRP A 276 7.14 2.05 14.22
C TRP A 276 8.03 0.78 14.23
N PHE A 277 7.82 -0.23 15.10
CA PHE A 277 8.54 -1.54 15.09
C PHE A 277 8.59 -2.21 13.69
N VAL A 278 7.57 -1.94 12.90
CA VAL A 278 7.31 -2.60 11.63
C VAL A 278 8.19 -2.08 10.48
N VAL A 279 8.90 -0.95 10.65
CA VAL A 279 9.88 -0.47 9.65
C VAL A 279 11.20 -1.22 9.75
N ASP A 280 11.55 -1.67 10.94
CA ASP A 280 12.83 -2.31 11.22
C ASP A 280 13.00 -3.65 10.51
N GLU A 281 11.89 -4.34 10.26
CA GLU A 281 11.87 -5.58 9.48
C GLU A 281 12.21 -5.36 8.00
N LEU A 282 11.97 -4.17 7.43
CA LEU A 282 12.46 -3.85 6.09
C LEU A 282 13.96 -3.59 6.06
N ASP A 283 14.57 -3.14 7.17
CA ASP A 283 16.03 -2.97 7.26
C ASP A 283 16.77 -4.33 7.19
N LYS A 284 16.06 -5.43 7.47
CA LYS A 284 16.55 -6.80 7.24
C LYS A 284 16.71 -7.13 5.76
N LEU A 285 16.08 -6.40 4.84
CA LEU A 285 16.33 -6.55 3.41
C LEU A 285 17.69 -5.89 3.09
N PRO A 286 18.75 -6.68 2.78
CA PRO A 286 20.11 -6.16 2.69
C PRO A 286 20.31 -5.21 1.51
N SER A 287 19.47 -5.31 0.49
CA SER A 287 19.61 -4.60 -0.78
C SER A 287 18.61 -3.46 -0.99
N LEU A 288 17.68 -3.22 -0.05
CA LEU A 288 16.62 -2.25 -0.25
C LEU A 288 17.17 -0.81 -0.27
N VAL A 289 17.13 -0.18 -1.43
CA VAL A 289 17.66 1.18 -1.67
C VAL A 289 16.59 2.16 -2.13
N LYS A 290 15.43 1.69 -2.59
CA LYS A 290 14.32 2.55 -3.00
C LYS A 290 13.01 2.05 -2.37
N LEU A 291 12.28 2.98 -1.76
CA LEU A 291 10.97 2.72 -1.17
C LEU A 291 9.98 3.76 -1.66
N SER A 292 8.83 3.30 -2.15
CA SER A 292 7.73 4.18 -2.52
C SER A 292 6.45 3.76 -1.82
N CYS A 293 6.02 4.58 -0.86
CA CYS A 293 4.89 4.34 0.03
C CYS A 293 3.92 5.53 0.08
N ARG A 294 3.89 6.38 -0.96
CA ARG A 294 2.91 7.47 -1.10
C ARG A 294 1.46 6.94 -1.17
N GLY A 295 0.51 7.75 -0.70
CA GLY A 295 -0.92 7.40 -0.73
C GLY A 295 -1.36 6.41 0.37
N ASN A 296 -0.44 6.08 1.27
CA ASN A 296 -0.73 5.41 2.54
C ASN A 296 -1.05 6.46 3.62
N ARG A 297 -1.72 6.07 4.73
CA ARG A 297 -1.96 6.98 5.86
C ARG A 297 -0.83 6.95 6.89
N LEU A 298 0.42 6.80 6.44
CA LEU A 298 1.59 6.86 7.33
C LEU A 298 1.68 8.25 7.97
N THR A 299 1.34 8.34 9.25
CA THR A 299 1.50 9.53 10.09
C THR A 299 2.31 9.17 11.33
N SER A 300 3.21 10.06 11.74
CA SER A 300 3.80 10.03 13.07
C SER A 300 2.76 10.41 14.13
N SER A 301 3.12 10.29 15.41
CA SER A 301 2.26 10.60 16.55
C SER A 301 1.71 12.03 16.57
N ASP A 302 2.34 12.96 15.85
CA ASP A 302 1.92 14.37 15.66
C ASP A 302 1.06 14.58 14.39
N GLY A 303 0.71 13.52 13.65
CA GLY A 303 -0.05 13.60 12.40
C GLY A 303 0.75 14.08 11.17
N ASN A 304 2.06 14.33 11.30
CA ASN A 304 2.87 14.98 10.28
C ASN A 304 3.58 13.99 9.35
N ARG A 305 3.27 14.05 8.05
CA ARG A 305 3.91 13.20 7.03
C ARG A 305 5.42 13.44 6.89
N LYS A 306 5.91 14.67 7.14
CA LYS A 306 7.36 14.96 7.05
C LYS A 306 8.13 14.26 8.15
N THR A 307 7.59 14.25 9.36
CA THR A 307 8.17 13.54 10.50
C THR A 307 8.19 12.02 10.23
N ALA A 308 7.13 11.47 9.62
CA ALA A 308 7.11 10.09 9.15
C ALA A 308 8.22 9.77 8.12
N ASP A 309 8.42 10.63 7.13
CA ASP A 309 9.51 10.46 6.14
C ASP A 309 10.90 10.54 6.82
N GLN A 310 11.10 11.46 7.77
CA GLN A 310 12.34 11.55 8.54
C GLN A 310 12.60 10.27 9.36
N ILE A 311 11.59 9.70 10.00
CA ILE A 311 11.74 8.44 10.75
C ILE A 311 12.10 7.29 9.79
N LEU A 312 11.48 7.21 8.61
CA LEU A 312 11.85 6.20 7.59
C LEU A 312 13.30 6.34 7.16
N ILE A 313 13.76 7.58 6.91
CA ILE A 313 15.16 7.86 6.55
C ILE A 313 16.12 7.46 7.68
N ALA A 314 15.74 7.69 8.93
CA ALA A 314 16.55 7.36 10.10
C ALA A 314 16.56 5.86 10.42
N LYS A 315 15.46 5.14 10.19
CA LYS A 315 15.37 3.69 10.44
C LYS A 315 15.90 2.82 9.30
N LEU A 316 15.83 3.27 8.04
CA LEU A 316 16.29 2.50 6.87
C LEU A 316 17.63 3.03 6.35
N GLY A 317 18.74 2.51 6.88
CA GLY A 317 20.06 3.13 6.69
C GLY A 317 20.61 3.07 5.27
N ARG A 318 20.19 2.04 4.52
CA ARG A 318 20.62 1.80 3.13
C ARG A 318 19.76 2.53 2.10
N LEU A 319 18.62 3.10 2.51
CA LEU A 319 17.70 3.76 1.60
C LEU A 319 18.43 4.90 0.86
N VAL A 320 18.17 5.11 -0.43
CA VAL A 320 18.76 6.19 -1.24
C VAL A 320 17.66 7.06 -1.83
N ILE A 321 16.51 6.46 -2.16
CA ILE A 321 15.35 7.15 -2.70
C ILE A 321 14.13 6.81 -1.85
N LEU A 322 13.48 7.82 -1.29
CA LEU A 322 12.19 7.70 -0.63
C LEU A 322 11.14 8.46 -1.43
N ASN A 323 10.04 7.79 -1.79
CA ASN A 323 8.89 8.44 -2.41
C ASN A 323 9.23 9.23 -3.69
N GLY A 324 10.25 8.77 -4.44
CA GLY A 324 10.75 9.41 -5.67
C GLY A 324 11.73 10.56 -5.45
N CYS A 325 12.08 10.88 -4.20
CA CYS A 325 13.05 11.90 -3.83
C CYS A 325 14.38 11.24 -3.39
N THR A 326 15.50 11.73 -3.93
CA THR A 326 16.83 11.31 -3.48
C THR A 326 17.10 11.86 -2.09
N ILE A 327 17.51 10.99 -1.17
CA ILE A 327 17.87 11.38 0.19
C ILE A 327 19.30 11.92 0.17
N HIS A 328 19.47 13.20 0.48
CA HIS A 328 20.81 13.80 0.53
C HIS A 328 21.51 13.50 1.86
N PRO A 329 22.85 13.43 1.92
CA PRO A 329 23.58 13.13 3.16
C PRO A 329 23.26 14.08 4.33
N LYS A 330 23.01 15.37 4.03
CA LYS A 330 22.60 16.37 5.03
C LYS A 330 21.21 16.08 5.61
N GLU A 331 20.27 15.68 4.76
CA GLU A 331 18.90 15.30 5.16
C GLU A 331 18.92 14.04 6.02
N ARG A 332 19.70 13.01 5.62
CA ARG A 332 19.90 11.81 6.42
C ARG A 332 20.47 12.14 7.80
N ARG A 333 21.53 12.95 7.85
CA ARG A 333 22.13 13.35 9.12
C ARG A 333 21.12 14.06 10.02
N GLY A 334 20.32 14.98 9.48
CA GLY A 334 19.25 15.65 10.22
C GLY A 334 18.22 14.66 10.76
N ALA A 335 17.71 13.77 9.90
CA ALA A 335 16.74 12.75 10.28
C ALA A 335 17.27 11.79 11.36
N GLU A 336 18.52 11.33 11.25
CA GLU A 336 19.17 10.45 12.23
C GLU A 336 19.32 11.15 13.59
N LEU A 337 19.72 12.43 13.61
CA LEU A 337 19.82 13.21 14.85
C LEU A 337 18.44 13.49 15.48
N ASP A 338 17.46 13.86 14.67
CA ASP A 338 16.08 14.08 15.14
C ASP A 338 15.50 12.80 15.73
N TYR A 339 15.73 11.65 15.08
CA TYR A 339 15.36 10.34 15.59
C TYR A 339 16.01 10.04 16.95
N MET A 340 17.33 10.30 17.09
CA MET A 340 18.02 10.13 18.37
C MET A 340 17.45 11.02 19.47
N LYS A 341 17.06 12.26 19.14
CA LYS A 341 16.43 13.19 20.09
C LYS A 341 15.02 12.75 20.49
N ILE A 342 14.24 12.22 19.55
CA ILE A 342 12.87 11.75 19.79
C ILE A 342 12.87 10.53 20.73
N PHE A 343 13.75 9.55 20.50
CA PHE A 343 13.75 8.28 21.23
C PHE A 343 14.82 8.17 22.31
N GLY A 344 15.73 9.14 22.44
CA GLY A 344 16.83 9.06 23.41
C GLY A 344 16.39 9.07 24.87
N GLY A 345 15.25 9.69 25.19
CA GLY A 345 14.67 9.62 26.53
C GLY A 345 14.16 8.22 26.89
N GLU A 346 13.68 7.46 25.91
CA GLU A 346 13.26 6.07 26.08
C GLU A 346 14.49 5.14 26.15
N TRP A 347 15.50 5.40 25.32
CA TRP A 347 16.78 4.71 25.37
C TRP A 347 17.47 4.82 26.75
N LEU A 348 17.53 6.04 27.33
CA LEU A 348 18.09 6.24 28.67
C LEU A 348 17.33 5.45 29.75
N LYS A 349 15.99 5.49 29.71
CA LYS A 349 15.13 4.71 30.62
C LYS A 349 15.32 3.20 30.46
N SER A 350 15.66 2.75 29.26
CA SER A 350 15.88 1.33 28.95
C SER A 350 17.25 0.79 29.39
N GLY A 351 18.10 1.60 30.04
CA GLY A 351 19.42 1.20 30.53
C GLY A 351 20.60 1.90 29.82
N GLY A 352 20.33 2.71 28.78
CA GLY A 352 21.31 3.60 28.16
C GLY A 352 22.59 2.90 27.71
N ARG A 353 23.76 3.43 28.12
CA ARG A 353 25.09 2.88 27.76
C ARG A 353 25.42 1.56 28.45
N SER A 354 24.73 1.23 29.54
CA SER A 354 25.16 0.16 30.45
C SER A 354 24.64 -1.21 30.01
N GLN A 355 23.40 -1.26 29.52
CA GLN A 355 22.80 -2.38 28.77
C GLN A 355 21.37 -1.97 28.39
N THR A 356 21.07 -1.76 27.11
CA THR A 356 19.70 -1.48 26.68
C THR A 356 18.82 -2.71 26.81
N SER A 357 17.57 -2.50 27.23
CA SER A 357 16.55 -3.54 27.23
C SER A 357 16.44 -4.20 25.86
N THR A 358 16.27 -5.53 25.84
CA THR A 358 16.02 -6.30 24.62
C THR A 358 14.84 -5.74 23.84
N GLU A 359 13.82 -5.24 24.55
CA GLU A 359 12.64 -4.62 23.94
C GLU A 359 12.99 -3.37 23.13
N PHE A 360 13.80 -2.45 23.69
CA PHE A 360 14.21 -1.24 22.98
C PHE A 360 15.11 -1.57 21.79
N ALA A 361 16.04 -2.51 21.96
CA ALA A 361 16.92 -2.95 20.89
C ALA A 361 16.13 -3.56 19.71
N HIS A 362 15.06 -4.30 19.99
CA HIS A 362 14.16 -4.84 18.96
C HIS A 362 13.36 -3.76 18.24
N GLN A 363 12.89 -2.73 18.95
CA GLN A 363 12.13 -1.62 18.37
C GLN A 363 12.99 -0.57 17.69
N HIS A 364 14.29 -0.52 18.01
CA HIS A 364 15.21 0.49 17.51
C HIS A 364 16.59 -0.11 17.18
N PRO A 365 16.69 -1.09 16.25
CA PRO A 365 17.91 -1.85 15.99
C PRO A 365 19.07 -0.96 15.51
N ARG A 366 18.78 0.16 14.86
CA ARG A 366 19.80 1.12 14.43
C ARG A 366 20.23 2.12 15.50
N PHE A 367 19.50 2.25 16.61
CA PHE A 367 19.76 3.32 17.57
C PHE A 367 21.15 3.24 18.19
N GLN A 368 21.61 2.03 18.54
CA GLN A 368 22.97 1.85 19.07
C GLN A 368 24.03 2.28 18.05
N SER A 369 23.90 1.88 16.78
CA SER A 369 24.82 2.30 15.73
C SER A 369 24.85 3.83 15.52
N LEU A 370 23.73 4.51 15.77
CA LEU A 370 23.64 5.96 15.69
C LEU A 370 24.28 6.63 16.91
N VAL A 371 24.13 6.05 18.10
CA VAL A 371 24.84 6.46 19.32
C VAL A 371 26.35 6.34 19.13
N ASP A 372 26.82 5.24 18.54
CA ASP A 372 28.25 5.04 18.27
C ASP A 372 28.78 6.05 17.25
N LYS A 373 27.94 6.47 16.29
CA LYS A 373 28.29 7.41 15.22
C LYS A 373 28.25 8.88 15.64
N TYR A 374 27.26 9.29 16.42
CA TYR A 374 27.00 10.70 16.75
C TYR A 374 27.19 11.05 18.22
N GLY A 375 27.38 10.07 19.09
CA GLY A 375 27.45 10.23 20.54
C GLY A 375 26.11 9.95 21.22
N ALA A 376 26.14 9.61 22.51
CA ALA A 376 24.92 9.38 23.26
C ALA A 376 24.17 10.70 23.49
N PRO A 377 22.83 10.71 23.39
CA PRO A 377 22.04 11.91 23.61
C PRO A 377 22.17 12.36 25.08
N GLU A 378 22.51 13.64 25.29
CA GLU A 378 22.61 14.22 26.62
C GLU A 378 21.22 14.55 27.18
N GLU A 379 21.02 14.39 28.49
CA GLU A 379 19.72 14.67 29.16
C GLU A 379 19.21 16.09 28.90
N GLY A 380 20.11 17.05 28.66
CA GLY A 380 19.77 18.42 28.28
C GLY A 380 19.13 18.56 26.90
N GLU A 381 19.49 17.71 25.94
CA GLU A 381 18.97 17.71 24.57
C GLU A 381 17.65 16.94 24.41
N LEU A 382 17.36 16.05 25.36
CA LEU A 382 16.17 15.19 25.38
C LEU A 382 14.95 15.83 26.02
N LYS A 383 15.11 17.04 26.57
CA LYS A 383 13.97 17.88 26.93
C LYS A 383 13.22 18.15 25.64
N LYS A 384 12.05 17.50 25.48
CA LYS A 384 11.04 17.90 24.51
C LYS A 384 11.03 19.42 24.51
N GLN A 385 11.44 20.05 23.42
CA GLN A 385 10.80 21.31 23.05
C GLN A 385 9.33 20.93 23.08
N ARG A 386 8.63 21.31 24.16
CA ARG A 386 7.17 21.37 24.14
C ARG A 386 6.94 22.12 22.84
N SER A 387 6.39 21.42 21.85
CA SER A 387 5.86 22.00 20.63
C SER A 387 5.32 23.33 21.06
N SER A 388 5.79 24.42 20.48
CA SER A 388 5.36 25.77 20.83
C SER A 388 3.84 25.86 20.65
N ALA A 389 3.09 25.38 21.64
CA ALA A 389 1.85 25.95 22.06
C ALA A 389 2.22 27.41 22.15
N LEU A 390 1.66 28.21 21.22
CA LEU A 390 1.69 29.67 21.26
C LEU A 390 1.91 30.09 22.70
N LYS A 391 3.11 30.60 23.02
CA LYS A 391 3.64 30.74 24.39
C LYS A 391 2.46 30.89 25.34
N SER A 392 2.19 29.96 26.25
CA SER A 392 0.92 29.94 27.01
C SER A 392 0.61 31.27 27.71
N GLN A 393 1.64 32.08 27.98
CA GLN A 393 1.55 33.50 28.40
C GLN A 393 0.95 34.50 27.37
N LEU A 394 1.16 34.29 26.07
CA LEU A 394 0.55 35.10 25.00
C LEU A 394 -0.95 34.81 24.88
N ILE A 395 -1.39 33.56 25.07
CA ILE A 395 -2.82 33.21 24.97
C ILE A 395 -3.60 33.75 26.18
N THR A 396 -3.06 33.68 27.40
CA THR A 396 -3.76 34.18 28.60
C THR A 396 -3.98 35.69 28.59
N THR A 397 -3.12 36.44 27.90
CA THR A 397 -3.21 37.90 27.75
C THR A 397 -4.02 38.35 26.52
N MET A 398 -4.40 37.44 25.62
CA MET A 398 -5.23 37.76 24.45
C MET A 398 -6.70 37.92 24.84
N LEU A 399 -7.37 38.84 24.15
CA LEU A 399 -8.83 38.98 24.17
C LEU A 399 -9.48 37.70 23.63
N VAL A 400 -10.59 37.30 24.24
CA VAL A 400 -11.38 36.13 23.85
C VAL A 400 -11.82 36.21 22.38
N GLU A 401 -12.10 37.40 21.85
CA GLU A 401 -12.39 37.60 20.41
C GLU A 401 -11.24 37.12 19.49
N LYS A 402 -9.99 37.37 19.89
CA LYS A 402 -8.81 36.98 19.11
C LYS A 402 -8.58 35.48 19.20
N VAL A 403 -8.87 34.89 20.35
CA VAL A 403 -8.86 33.42 20.55
C VAL A 403 -9.91 32.76 19.66
N LYS A 404 -11.15 33.28 19.62
CA LYS A 404 -12.19 32.80 18.70
C LYS A 404 -11.79 32.97 17.23
N GLY A 405 -11.11 34.06 16.86
CA GLY A 405 -10.57 34.27 15.52
C GLY A 405 -9.49 33.25 15.11
N LEU A 406 -8.61 32.85 16.03
CA LEU A 406 -7.65 31.76 15.79
C LEU A 406 -8.34 30.41 15.63
N LEU A 407 -9.33 30.12 16.48
CA LEU A 407 -10.12 28.89 16.42
C LEU A 407 -10.95 28.80 15.14
N HIS A 408 -11.55 29.91 14.68
CA HIS A 408 -12.23 29.97 13.38
C HIS A 408 -11.32 29.54 12.22
N ARG A 409 -10.07 30.04 12.19
CA ARG A 409 -9.10 29.65 11.15
C ARG A 409 -8.76 28.17 11.15
N LEU A 410 -8.71 27.56 12.35
CA LEU A 410 -8.31 26.18 12.58
C LEU A 410 -9.47 25.20 12.34
N LEU A 411 -10.65 25.50 12.87
CA LEU A 411 -11.84 24.64 12.85
C LEU A 411 -12.77 24.91 11.67
N LYS A 412 -12.57 26.02 10.93
CA LYS A 412 -13.42 26.47 9.82
C LYS A 412 -14.90 26.71 10.21
N VAL A 413 -15.16 27.02 11.48
CA VAL A 413 -16.48 27.35 12.04
C VAL A 413 -16.56 28.86 12.30
N PRO A 414 -17.64 29.59 11.94
CA PRO A 414 -17.77 31.02 12.19
C PRO A 414 -17.51 31.37 13.67
N ALA A 415 -16.77 32.45 13.93
CA ALA A 415 -16.40 32.84 15.29
C ALA A 415 -17.62 33.17 16.19
N ALA A 416 -18.75 33.54 15.58
CA ALA A 416 -20.01 33.79 16.28
C ALA A 416 -20.63 32.51 16.87
N ASP A 417 -20.41 31.35 16.24
CA ASP A 417 -21.01 30.07 16.66
C ASP A 417 -20.16 29.36 17.72
N LEU A 418 -18.95 29.86 17.97
CA LEU A 418 -18.03 29.32 18.97
C LEU A 418 -18.43 29.78 20.38
N ARG A 419 -18.81 28.83 21.22
CA ARG A 419 -18.95 28.96 22.68
C ARG A 419 -17.72 28.38 23.37
N LEU A 420 -17.17 29.15 24.31
CA LEU A 420 -15.97 28.78 25.04
C LEU A 420 -16.30 28.62 26.52
N SER A 421 -15.69 27.62 27.12
CA SER A 421 -15.75 27.37 28.55
C SER A 421 -14.42 26.78 29.00
N TYR A 422 -14.16 26.72 30.30
CA TYR A 422 -12.94 26.11 30.82
C TYR A 422 -13.20 25.29 32.08
N THR A 423 -12.37 24.28 32.30
CA THR A 423 -12.33 23.49 33.53
C THR A 423 -10.99 23.72 34.22
N CYS A 424 -11.05 24.09 35.50
CA CYS A 424 -9.86 24.33 36.31
C CYS A 424 -9.30 23.02 36.88
N THR A 425 -7.99 22.85 36.81
CA THR A 425 -7.24 21.75 37.43
C THR A 425 -7.45 21.66 38.95
N LYS A 426 -7.70 22.78 39.62
CA LYS A 426 -7.93 22.85 41.08
C LYS A 426 -9.34 22.40 41.50
N LYS A 427 -10.30 22.36 40.58
CA LYS A 427 -11.69 21.92 40.80
C LYS A 427 -12.17 21.04 39.64
N PRO A 428 -11.68 19.80 39.54
CA PRO A 428 -12.09 18.88 38.49
C PRO A 428 -13.61 18.64 38.54
N GLY A 429 -14.25 18.66 37.37
CA GLY A 429 -15.69 18.46 37.22
C GLY A 429 -16.56 19.73 37.28
N THR A 430 -15.98 20.90 37.56
CA THR A 430 -16.70 22.19 37.44
C THR A 430 -16.28 22.91 36.16
N GLU A 431 -17.27 23.28 35.36
CA GLU A 431 -17.08 24.00 34.10
C GLU A 431 -17.55 25.45 34.23
N TYR A 432 -16.72 26.38 33.75
CA TYR A 432 -16.97 27.81 33.82
C TYR A 432 -17.08 28.39 32.41
N GLU A 433 -18.15 29.13 32.14
CA GLU A 433 -18.38 29.73 30.83
C GLU A 433 -17.52 30.99 30.62
N ILE A 434 -17.02 31.14 29.39
CA ILE A 434 -16.30 32.34 28.95
C ILE A 434 -17.28 33.18 28.11
N ASP A 435 -17.99 34.06 28.83
CA ASP A 435 -19.18 34.78 28.36
C ASP A 435 -18.89 36.09 27.59
N SER A 436 -17.65 36.60 27.61
CA SER A 436 -17.33 37.92 27.08
C SER A 436 -16.16 37.90 26.11
N ASN A 437 -16.40 38.38 24.89
CA ASN A 437 -15.39 38.50 23.83
C ASN A 437 -14.35 39.60 24.11
N LEU A 438 -14.71 40.60 24.92
CA LEU A 438 -13.88 41.77 25.25
C LEU A 438 -12.99 41.56 26.48
N LYS A 439 -13.06 40.40 27.12
CA LYS A 439 -12.21 40.06 28.26
C LYS A 439 -11.07 39.16 27.82
N THR A 440 -9.99 39.13 28.60
CA THR A 440 -8.87 38.20 28.37
C THR A 440 -9.10 36.89 29.10
N LEU A 441 -8.42 35.81 28.70
CA LEU A 441 -8.49 34.54 29.45
C LEU A 441 -7.97 34.69 30.89
N HIS A 442 -7.05 35.63 31.15
CA HIS A 442 -6.62 35.99 32.49
C HIS A 442 -7.75 36.55 33.37
N PHE A 443 -8.72 37.29 32.81
CA PHE A 443 -9.89 37.75 33.57
C PHE A 443 -10.65 36.58 34.19
N TYR A 444 -10.74 35.46 33.46
CA TYR A 444 -11.39 34.24 33.91
C TYR A 444 -10.48 33.38 34.80
N SER A 445 -9.31 33.87 35.19
CA SER A 445 -8.32 33.14 36.01
C SER A 445 -7.84 31.82 35.39
N VAL A 446 -7.86 31.70 34.05
CA VAL A 446 -7.37 30.51 33.34
C VAL A 446 -5.84 30.42 33.46
N GLN A 447 -5.34 29.31 33.99
CA GLN A 447 -3.90 29.07 34.24
C GLN A 447 -3.31 28.03 33.28
N ASP A 448 -1.98 27.95 33.24
CA ASP A 448 -1.27 26.88 32.50
C ASP A 448 -1.67 25.52 33.05
N GLY A 449 -2.20 24.65 32.18
CA GLY A 449 -2.72 23.33 32.55
C GLY A 449 -4.25 23.23 32.65
N ASP A 450 -4.97 24.36 32.67
CA ASP A 450 -6.43 24.35 32.57
C ASP A 450 -6.88 24.03 31.14
N GLN A 451 -8.03 23.37 31.00
CA GLN A 451 -8.56 22.96 29.70
C GLN A 451 -9.65 23.94 29.26
N VAL A 452 -9.47 24.55 28.07
CA VAL A 452 -10.50 25.36 27.42
C VAL A 452 -11.27 24.46 26.45
N LEU A 453 -12.57 24.33 26.67
CA LEU A 453 -13.49 23.58 25.84
C LEU A 453 -14.11 24.53 24.80
N VAL A 454 -14.22 24.02 23.57
CA VAL A 454 -14.80 24.75 22.44
C VAL A 454 -16.02 23.98 21.97
N ARG A 455 -17.19 24.61 21.98
CA ARG A 455 -18.45 24.04 21.48
C ARG A 455 -19.04 24.93 20.40
N TRP A 456 -19.70 24.35 19.42
CA TRP A 456 -20.42 25.06 18.37
C TRP A 456 -21.63 24.26 17.94
N SER A 457 -22.66 24.96 17.44
CA SER A 457 -23.93 24.41 16.96
C SER A 457 -24.04 24.54 15.46
#